data_AF-A0A8J1UL76-F1
#
_entry.id   AF-A0A8J1UL76-F1
#
_cell.length_a   1.000
_cell.length_b   1.000
_cell.length_c   1.000
_cell.angle_alpha   90.00
_cell.angle_beta   90.00
_cell.angle_gamma   90.00
#
_symmetry.space_group_name_H-M   'P 1'
#
loop_
_entity.id
_entity.type
_entity.pdbx_description
1 polymer ?
#
loop_
_entity_poly.entity_id
_entity_poly.type
_entity_poly.pdbx_seq_one_letter_code
_entity_poly.pdbx_strand_id
1 'polypeptide(L)'
;MADAMEEQFKEILTCLICNEVLTKPRTLPCMHTYCAKCLDKLHKTTEEGDTLKCPECQQVHPVPENGVEHIEVNSTTNNLVDIIHDLDAKSKPLCSTCLNMHKKETIASIKCEECDKKFCENCRCFHDEFFQDHCVKNLNDETEYIKKALEKVKESDIYCSKHPGNILEIYCRVDSSILCSECYSADHLNHDTVKIPAIAATKRQELENVLQHGQNRISTLENSIQSSLQNKQAFELHVIDTTNELTNDMNITIQAIRDKYTELINMVEKSKQQRAKQYHAHIRNLEHWKTTAESQMRHLRMIHQHGHDTELVSMATDINLKLKDWTDPVQTNLDMECDKLKFDPSEICEDKVIFGKVDIGNMARRSPKIQPRELIEPKIR
;
A
#
# COMPACT_ATOMS: atom_id res chain seq x y z
N MET A 1 8.40 24.13 26.54
CA MET A 1 9.83 23.87 26.29
C MET A 1 10.38 22.88 27.31
N ALA A 2 10.11 23.05 28.61
CA ALA A 2 10.33 22.01 29.62
C ALA A 2 9.63 20.69 29.27
N ASP A 3 8.31 20.74 29.02
CA ASP A 3 7.49 19.56 28.72
C ASP A 3 8.03 18.76 27.52
N ALA A 4 8.46 19.45 26.45
CA ALA A 4 9.02 18.81 25.25
C ALA A 4 10.38 18.15 25.51
N MET A 5 11.18 18.68 26.44
CA MET A 5 12.48 18.11 26.80
C MET A 5 12.31 16.91 27.75
N GLU A 6 11.38 17.02 28.69
CA GLU A 6 10.99 15.91 29.56
C GLU A 6 10.39 14.74 28.78
N GLU A 7 9.52 15.02 27.81
CA GLU A 7 8.91 14.01 26.94
C GLU A 7 9.96 13.28 26.10
N GLN A 8 10.94 14.01 25.53
CA GLN A 8 12.10 13.41 24.84
C GLN A 8 12.92 12.50 25.76
N PHE A 9 13.16 12.90 27.02
CA PHE A 9 13.86 12.05 27.98
C PHE A 9 13.04 10.83 28.38
N LYS A 10 11.72 10.97 28.58
CA LYS A 10 10.81 9.86 28.88
C LYS A 10 10.77 8.85 27.73
N GLU A 11 10.74 9.30 26.48
CA GLU A 11 10.80 8.40 25.31
C GLU A 11 12.09 7.55 25.29
N ILE A 12 13.26 8.18 25.52
CA ILE A 12 14.56 7.48 25.47
C ILE A 12 14.80 6.61 26.71
N LEU A 13 14.20 6.97 27.85
CA LEU A 13 14.37 6.28 29.14
C LEU A 13 13.21 5.35 29.50
N THR A 14 12.36 5.02 28.55
CA THR A 14 11.29 4.02 28.73
C THR A 14 11.79 2.63 28.36
N CYS A 15 11.56 1.67 29.25
CA CYS A 15 11.88 0.27 29.00
C CYS A 15 10.85 -0.35 28.05
N LEU A 16 11.26 -0.86 26.88
CA LEU A 16 10.34 -1.50 25.93
C LEU A 16 9.73 -2.84 26.38
N ILE A 17 10.19 -3.40 27.51
CA ILE A 17 9.63 -4.65 28.05
C ILE A 17 8.46 -4.38 28.99
N CYS A 18 8.58 -3.37 29.86
CA CYS A 18 7.52 -3.03 30.81
C CYS A 18 6.75 -1.75 30.47
N ASN A 19 7.21 -0.97 29.48
CA ASN A 19 6.68 0.34 29.09
C ASN A 19 6.64 1.36 30.24
N GLU A 20 7.57 1.23 31.18
CA GLU A 20 7.76 2.14 32.31
C GLU A 20 9.15 2.77 32.22
N VAL A 21 9.34 3.91 32.91
CA VAL A 21 10.66 4.52 33.07
C VAL A 21 11.64 3.50 33.64
N LEU A 22 12.84 3.45 33.06
CA LEU A 22 13.87 2.49 33.39
C LEU A 22 14.15 2.45 34.90
N THR A 23 14.08 1.26 35.51
CA THR A 23 14.45 1.04 36.91
C THR A 23 15.69 0.17 36.97
N LYS A 24 16.77 0.66 37.58
CA LYS A 24 18.10 0.01 37.58
C LYS A 24 18.49 -0.45 36.17
N PRO A 25 18.63 0.48 35.20
CA PRO A 25 18.91 0.12 33.82
C PRO A 25 20.18 -0.71 33.65
N ARG A 26 20.15 -1.57 32.64
CA ARG A 26 21.27 -2.39 32.16
C ARG A 26 21.34 -2.27 30.64
N THR A 27 22.51 -1.93 30.13
CA THR A 27 22.74 -1.68 28.71
C THR A 27 23.45 -2.88 28.09
N LEU A 28 22.85 -3.46 27.05
CA LEU A 28 23.43 -4.58 26.31
C LEU A 28 24.56 -4.09 25.38
N PRO A 29 25.46 -4.96 24.90
CA PRO A 29 26.50 -4.58 23.94
C PRO A 29 25.99 -3.96 22.63
N CYS A 30 24.74 -4.23 22.25
CA CYS A 30 24.06 -3.57 21.12
C CYS A 30 23.56 -2.15 21.43
N MET A 31 23.85 -1.61 22.62
CA MET A 31 23.47 -0.28 23.13
C MET A 31 22.00 -0.08 23.51
N HIS A 32 21.17 -1.13 23.43
CA HIS A 32 19.80 -1.08 23.96
C HIS A 32 19.76 -1.29 25.48
N THR A 33 18.87 -0.59 26.16
CA THR A 33 18.82 -0.53 27.63
C THR A 33 17.45 -0.92 28.17
N TYR A 34 17.45 -1.73 29.24
CA TYR A 34 16.23 -2.24 29.86
C TYR A 34 16.36 -2.26 31.39
N CYS A 35 15.25 -2.39 32.11
CA CYS A 35 15.28 -2.61 33.56
C CYS A 35 15.96 -3.94 33.89
N ALA A 36 16.80 -3.98 34.94
CA ALA A 36 17.45 -5.23 35.39
C ALA A 36 16.43 -6.37 35.62
N LYS A 37 15.30 -6.07 36.25
CA LYS A 37 14.21 -7.05 36.47
C LYS A 37 13.57 -7.55 35.17
N CYS A 38 13.52 -6.72 34.13
CA CYS A 38 12.96 -7.12 32.84
C CYS A 38 13.89 -8.06 32.10
N LEU A 39 15.20 -7.76 32.12
CA LEU A 39 16.21 -8.66 31.56
C LEU A 39 16.32 -9.97 32.35
N ASP A 40 16.21 -9.94 33.68
CA ASP A 40 16.23 -11.16 34.52
C ASP A 40 15.04 -12.09 34.18
N LYS A 41 13.84 -11.53 33.98
CA LYS A 41 12.68 -12.29 33.50
C LYS A 41 12.91 -12.86 32.10
N LEU A 42 13.44 -12.05 31.18
CA LEU A 42 13.71 -12.47 29.80
C LEU A 42 14.74 -13.61 29.75
N HIS A 43 15.78 -13.52 30.58
CA HIS A 43 16.80 -14.55 30.70
C HIS A 43 16.22 -15.85 31.24
N LYS A 44 15.41 -15.80 32.31
CA LYS A 44 14.73 -16.97 32.89
C LYS A 44 13.76 -17.68 31.94
N THR A 45 13.23 -16.98 30.94
CA THR A 45 12.38 -17.57 29.89
C THR A 45 13.16 -18.17 28.73
N THR A 46 14.47 -17.95 28.66
CA THR A 46 15.32 -18.45 27.58
C THR A 46 15.90 -19.80 28.00
N GLU A 47 15.71 -20.84 27.18
CA GLU A 47 16.23 -22.19 27.47
C GLU A 47 17.78 -22.26 27.41
N GLU A 48 18.41 -21.27 26.78
CA GLU A 48 19.86 -21.10 26.66
C GLU A 48 20.39 -20.31 27.87
N GLY A 49 20.77 -21.03 28.93
CA GLY A 49 21.03 -20.52 30.27
C GLY A 49 22.12 -19.46 30.46
N ASP A 50 22.88 -19.08 29.42
CA ASP A 50 23.98 -18.10 29.51
C ASP A 50 23.84 -16.94 28.50
N THR A 51 22.72 -16.82 27.77
CA THR A 51 22.54 -15.76 26.78
C THR A 51 21.23 -15.00 26.92
N LEU A 52 21.19 -13.82 26.28
CA LEU A 52 20.04 -12.93 26.17
C LEU A 52 19.91 -12.43 24.75
N LYS A 53 18.71 -12.58 24.16
CA LYS A 53 18.38 -12.01 22.86
C LYS A 53 17.73 -10.64 23.03
N CYS A 54 18.32 -9.61 22.43
CA CYS A 54 17.79 -8.25 22.46
C CYS A 54 16.43 -8.16 21.74
N PRO A 55 15.36 -7.66 22.39
CA PRO A 55 14.05 -7.48 21.77
C PRO A 55 14.05 -6.57 20.53
N GLU A 56 14.91 -5.54 20.51
CA GLU A 56 14.92 -4.51 19.46
C GLU A 56 15.69 -4.95 18.22
N CYS A 57 16.96 -5.34 18.37
CA CYS A 57 17.83 -5.67 17.23
C CYS A 57 18.01 -7.17 17.00
N GLN A 58 17.43 -8.02 17.85
CA GLN A 58 17.49 -9.49 17.77
C GLN A 58 18.90 -10.08 17.91
N GLN A 59 19.91 -9.28 18.27
CA GLN A 59 21.26 -9.76 18.57
C GLN A 59 21.30 -10.53 19.89
N VAL A 60 22.09 -11.60 19.93
CA VAL A 60 22.30 -12.45 21.11
C VAL A 60 23.55 -11.98 21.84
N HIS A 61 23.45 -11.81 23.15
CA HIS A 61 24.53 -11.34 24.02
C HIS A 61 24.75 -12.31 25.19
N PRO A 62 26.01 -12.53 25.60
CA PRO A 62 26.29 -13.34 26.78
C PRO A 62 25.81 -12.63 28.05
N VAL A 63 25.32 -13.42 29.01
CA VAL A 63 25.04 -12.96 30.37
C VAL A 63 26.25 -13.27 31.24
N PRO A 64 26.73 -12.34 32.08
CA PRO A 64 27.81 -12.64 33.02
C PRO A 64 27.45 -13.82 33.94
N GLU A 65 28.44 -14.60 34.38
CA GLU A 65 28.23 -15.76 35.28
C GLU A 65 27.47 -15.40 36.58
N ASN A 66 27.66 -14.17 37.06
CA ASN A 66 26.98 -13.65 38.24
C ASN A 66 25.56 -13.12 37.95
N GLY A 67 25.03 -13.39 36.75
CA GLY A 67 23.70 -13.02 36.31
C GLY A 67 23.57 -11.62 35.72
N VAL A 68 22.35 -11.31 35.26
CA VAL A 68 21.95 -10.08 34.58
C VAL A 68 22.27 -8.80 35.36
N GLU A 69 22.29 -8.88 36.70
CA GLU A 69 22.61 -7.73 37.55
C GLU A 69 24.03 -7.19 37.34
N HIS A 70 24.92 -8.00 36.79
CA HIS A 70 26.33 -7.66 36.54
C HIS A 70 26.61 -7.21 35.10
N ILE A 71 25.58 -7.10 34.26
CA ILE A 71 25.71 -6.42 32.97
C ILE A 71 26.13 -4.97 33.23
N GLU A 72 26.98 -4.44 32.35
CA GLU A 72 27.53 -3.10 32.50
C GLU A 72 26.45 -2.04 32.67
N VAL A 73 26.78 -1.06 33.51
CA VAL A 73 25.88 0.01 33.91
C VAL A 73 26.33 1.28 33.23
N ASN A 74 25.45 1.89 32.44
CA ASN A 74 25.68 3.23 31.93
C ASN A 74 25.33 4.27 33.01
N SER A 75 26.36 4.90 33.58
CA SER A 75 26.20 5.91 34.64
C SER A 75 25.39 7.12 34.17
N THR A 76 25.56 7.54 32.92
CA THR A 76 24.75 8.62 32.34
C THR A 76 23.27 8.24 32.31
N THR A 77 22.93 7.02 31.88
CA THR A 77 21.53 6.57 31.86
C THR A 77 20.90 6.55 33.25
N ASN A 78 21.61 6.03 34.27
CA ASN A 78 21.12 6.08 35.66
C ASN A 78 20.88 7.52 36.11
N ASN A 79 21.85 8.40 35.90
CA ASN A 79 21.74 9.79 36.33
C ASN A 79 20.56 10.51 35.63
N LEU A 80 20.29 10.20 34.36
CA LEU A 80 19.15 10.75 33.63
C LEU A 80 17.82 10.18 34.14
N VAL A 81 17.76 8.88 34.50
CA VAL A 81 16.59 8.27 35.14
C VAL A 81 16.29 8.92 36.49
N ASP A 82 17.32 9.16 37.31
CA ASP A 82 17.18 9.83 38.60
C ASP A 82 16.61 11.25 38.43
N ILE A 83 17.01 11.97 37.38
CA ILE A 83 16.43 13.28 37.05
C ILE A 83 14.93 13.18 36.76
N ILE A 84 14.50 12.20 35.98
CA ILE A 84 13.06 11.99 35.70
C ILE A 84 12.31 11.64 36.99
N HIS A 85 12.86 10.75 37.82
CA HIS A 85 12.24 10.40 39.09
C HIS A 85 12.15 11.59 40.05
N ASP A 86 13.17 12.45 40.10
CA ASP A 86 13.17 13.67 40.90
C ASP A 86 12.13 14.69 40.40
N LEU A 87 11.91 14.77 39.08
CA LEU A 87 10.84 15.58 38.49
C LEU A 87 9.46 15.05 38.89
N ASP A 88 9.25 13.74 38.78
CA ASP A 88 7.98 13.09 39.13
C ASP A 88 7.71 13.12 40.66
N ALA A 89 8.76 13.08 41.50
CA ALA A 89 8.65 13.05 42.96
C ALA A 89 8.45 14.42 43.62
N LYS A 90 8.75 15.53 42.93
CA LYS A 90 8.58 16.86 43.49
C LYS A 90 7.09 17.20 43.63
N SER A 91 6.63 17.31 44.88
CA SER A 91 5.36 17.96 45.21
C SER A 91 5.32 19.36 44.60
N LYS A 92 4.40 19.57 43.65
CA LYS A 92 4.22 20.88 43.00
C LYS A 92 3.93 21.93 44.09
N PRO A 93 4.72 23.00 44.18
CA PRO A 93 4.59 23.96 45.28
C PRO A 93 3.19 24.58 45.29
N LEU A 94 2.59 24.77 46.47
CA LEU A 94 1.26 25.36 46.59
C LEU A 94 1.31 26.89 46.73
N CYS A 95 0.30 27.57 46.19
CA CYS A 95 0.08 29.01 46.31
C CYS A 95 -0.23 29.38 47.75
N SER A 96 0.62 30.24 48.33
CA SER A 96 0.53 30.69 49.71
C SER A 96 -0.79 31.43 49.98
N THR A 97 -1.30 32.22 49.03
CA THR A 97 -2.55 32.96 49.19
C THR A 97 -3.77 32.05 49.10
N CYS A 98 -3.82 31.15 48.11
CA CYS A 98 -4.93 30.21 47.95
C CYS A 98 -5.01 29.22 49.12
N LEU A 99 -3.87 28.73 49.59
CA LEU A 99 -3.82 27.80 50.70
C LEU A 99 -4.26 28.47 52.02
N ASN A 100 -3.76 29.67 52.30
CA ASN A 100 -4.03 30.35 53.57
C ASN A 100 -5.41 31.03 53.62
N MET A 101 -5.81 31.72 52.54
CA MET A 101 -7.01 32.56 52.53
C MET A 101 -8.24 31.84 51.99
N HIS A 102 -8.05 30.93 51.04
CA HIS A 102 -9.17 30.22 50.39
C HIS A 102 -9.27 28.74 50.79
N LYS A 103 -8.32 28.23 51.59
CA LYS A 103 -8.20 26.80 51.95
C LYS A 103 -8.25 25.90 50.71
N LYS A 104 -7.66 26.36 49.60
CA LYS A 104 -7.58 25.64 48.33
C LYS A 104 -6.13 25.29 48.02
N GLU A 105 -5.90 24.02 47.71
CA GLU A 105 -4.61 23.52 47.21
C GLU A 105 -4.47 23.88 45.73
N THR A 106 -4.06 25.12 45.47
CA THR A 106 -3.77 25.59 44.11
C THR A 106 -2.26 25.60 43.90
N ILE A 107 -1.78 25.04 42.80
CA ILE A 107 -0.36 25.01 42.46
C ILE A 107 0.14 26.45 42.22
N ALA A 108 1.28 26.78 42.82
CA ALA A 108 2.03 28.00 42.56
C ALA A 108 2.89 27.83 41.30
N SER A 109 2.89 28.85 40.46
CA SER A 109 3.75 28.96 39.27
C SER A 109 4.89 29.96 39.48
N ILE A 110 4.81 30.83 40.48
CA ILE A 110 5.76 31.92 40.72
C ILE A 110 6.14 32.03 42.21
N LYS A 111 7.39 32.44 42.49
CA LYS A 111 7.88 32.87 43.80
C LYS A 111 8.33 34.33 43.71
N CYS A 112 7.90 35.14 44.66
CA CYS A 112 8.45 36.47 44.89
C CYS A 112 9.67 36.36 45.81
N GLU A 113 10.81 36.95 45.42
CA GLU A 113 12.05 36.85 46.21
C GLU A 113 12.00 37.71 47.47
N GLU A 114 11.37 38.88 47.40
CA GLU A 114 11.28 39.85 48.48
C GLU A 114 10.23 39.44 49.52
N CYS A 115 9.13 38.85 49.07
CA CYS A 115 8.07 38.38 49.96
C CYS A 115 8.29 36.95 50.48
N ASP A 116 9.26 36.22 49.90
CA ASP A 116 9.50 34.78 50.10
C ASP A 116 8.20 33.94 50.04
N LYS A 117 7.26 34.35 49.20
CA LYS A 117 5.93 33.74 49.03
C LYS A 117 5.74 33.19 47.63
N LYS A 118 4.90 32.15 47.53
CA LYS A 118 4.62 31.43 46.29
C LYS A 118 3.19 31.73 45.83
N PHE A 119 3.00 32.01 44.55
CA PHE A 119 1.72 32.45 43.99
C PHE A 119 1.36 31.64 42.73
N CYS A 120 0.07 31.37 42.54
CA CYS A 120 -0.47 30.97 41.24
C CYS A 120 -0.61 32.21 40.34
N GLU A 121 -0.81 32.01 39.04
CA GLU A 121 -0.90 33.11 38.06
C GLU A 121 -1.90 34.20 38.47
N ASN A 122 -3.07 33.82 39.02
CA ASN A 122 -4.08 34.78 39.46
C ASN A 122 -3.61 35.59 40.68
N CYS A 123 -2.97 34.95 41.65
CA CYS A 123 -2.45 35.64 42.83
C CYS A 123 -1.19 36.45 42.52
N ARG A 124 -0.44 36.07 41.48
CA ARG A 124 0.66 36.87 40.93
C ARG A 124 0.13 38.17 40.35
N CYS A 125 -0.89 38.15 39.48
CA CYS A 125 -1.41 39.39 38.89
C CYS A 125 -1.82 40.39 39.97
N PHE A 126 -2.48 39.91 41.03
CA PHE A 126 -2.83 40.77 42.17
C PHE A 126 -1.59 41.23 42.96
N HIS A 127 -0.57 40.39 43.12
CA HIS A 127 0.68 40.78 43.76
C HIS A 127 1.40 41.88 42.98
N ASP A 128 1.51 41.74 41.66
CA ASP A 128 2.23 42.65 40.77
C ASP A 128 1.57 44.04 40.71
N GLU A 129 0.25 44.13 40.89
CA GLU A 129 -0.49 45.41 40.98
C GLU A 129 -0.08 46.28 42.18
N PHE A 130 0.22 45.66 43.33
CA PHE A 130 0.57 46.37 44.57
C PHE A 130 2.08 46.41 44.84
N PHE A 131 2.87 45.54 44.20
CA PHE A 131 4.30 45.37 44.43
C PHE A 131 5.08 45.32 43.11
N GLN A 132 5.04 46.44 42.37
CA GLN A 132 5.60 46.56 41.01
C GLN A 132 7.12 46.39 40.95
N ASP A 133 7.83 46.63 42.07
CA ASP A 133 9.29 46.58 42.15
C ASP A 133 9.85 45.24 42.66
N HIS A 134 8.99 44.26 42.97
CA HIS A 134 9.43 42.94 43.45
C HIS A 134 9.87 42.03 42.30
N CYS A 135 10.98 41.32 42.48
CA CYS A 135 11.45 40.30 41.56
C CYS A 135 10.69 38.98 41.77
N VAL A 136 10.04 38.53 40.70
CA VAL A 136 9.32 37.26 40.66
C VAL A 136 10.04 36.24 39.79
N LYS A 137 10.27 35.03 40.32
CA LYS A 137 10.87 33.89 39.63
C LYS A 137 9.84 32.81 39.37
N ASN A 138 9.90 32.18 38.20
CA ASN A 138 9.03 31.05 37.89
C ASN A 138 9.47 29.83 38.72
N LEU A 139 8.53 29.23 39.47
CA LEU A 139 8.78 28.04 40.29
C LEU A 139 8.75 26.75 39.47
N ASN A 140 8.08 26.80 38.32
CA ASN A 140 7.90 25.68 37.40
C ASN A 140 8.83 25.80 36.20
N ASP A 141 9.98 26.50 36.32
CA ASP A 141 11.01 26.40 35.28
C ASP A 141 11.76 25.06 35.44
N GLU A 142 11.03 23.98 35.18
CA GLU A 142 11.53 22.63 35.06
C GLU A 142 12.67 22.57 34.02
N THR A 143 12.66 23.45 33.02
CA THR A 143 13.77 23.62 32.07
C THR A 143 15.07 24.04 32.75
N GLU A 144 15.05 25.02 33.65
CA GLU A 144 16.24 25.48 34.37
C GLU A 144 16.75 24.40 35.34
N TYR A 145 15.83 23.69 36.00
CA TYR A 145 16.20 22.57 36.86
C TYR A 145 16.82 21.41 36.07
N ILE A 146 16.20 21.00 34.95
CA ILE A 146 16.72 19.95 34.07
C ILE A 146 18.11 20.34 33.56
N LYS A 147 18.31 21.58 33.10
CA LYS A 147 19.63 22.07 32.67
C LYS A 147 20.69 21.96 33.76
N LYS A 148 20.39 22.44 34.97
CA LYS A 148 21.30 22.34 36.13
C LYS A 148 21.58 20.89 36.52
N ALA A 149 20.59 20.02 36.45
CA ALA A 149 20.76 18.61 36.74
C ALA A 149 21.66 17.94 35.69
N LEU A 150 21.45 18.23 34.41
CA LEU A 150 22.30 17.75 33.30
C LEU A 150 23.75 18.25 33.40
N GLU A 151 23.97 19.49 33.85
CA GLU A 151 25.32 19.99 34.15
C GLU A 151 25.99 19.17 35.25
N LYS A 152 25.28 18.86 36.34
CA LYS A 152 25.79 17.98 37.39
C LYS A 152 26.12 16.58 36.86
N VAL A 153 25.31 16.03 35.96
CA VAL A 153 25.60 14.74 35.31
C VAL A 153 26.91 14.79 34.52
N LYS A 154 27.18 15.90 33.82
CA LYS A 154 28.43 16.10 33.06
C LYS A 154 29.66 16.23 33.96
N GLU A 155 29.48 16.78 35.16
CA GLU A 155 30.54 16.99 36.15
C GLU A 155 30.70 15.81 37.13
N SER A 156 29.86 14.79 37.02
CA SER A 156 29.89 13.64 37.93
C SER A 156 31.12 12.76 37.69
N ASP A 157 31.84 12.46 38.76
CA ASP A 157 32.97 11.53 38.72
C ASP A 157 32.52 10.11 38.42
N ILE A 158 33.28 9.43 37.56
CA ILE A 158 33.09 8.02 37.24
C ILE A 158 34.16 7.22 37.97
N TYR A 159 33.74 6.21 38.73
CA TYR A 159 34.63 5.42 39.58
C TYR A 159 35.04 4.11 38.90
N CYS A 160 36.25 3.64 39.21
CA CYS A 160 36.78 2.39 38.71
C CYS A 160 36.04 1.20 39.32
N SER A 161 35.58 0.27 38.48
CA SER A 161 34.95 -0.97 38.93
C SER A 161 35.92 -1.95 39.60
N LYS A 162 37.21 -1.92 39.22
CA LYS A 162 38.26 -2.77 39.79
C LYS A 162 38.83 -2.21 41.10
N HIS A 163 38.85 -0.89 41.25
CA HIS A 163 39.43 -0.20 42.41
C HIS A 163 38.40 0.79 43.01
N PRO A 164 37.52 0.32 43.91
CA PRO A 164 36.46 1.14 44.48
C PRO A 164 36.99 2.41 45.17
N GLY A 165 36.37 3.54 44.88
CA GLY A 165 36.77 4.86 45.42
C GLY A 165 37.80 5.61 44.57
N ASN A 166 38.45 4.95 43.59
CA ASN A 166 39.35 5.62 42.67
C ASN A 166 38.61 6.12 41.42
N ILE A 167 38.86 7.37 41.03
CA ILE A 167 38.22 8.02 39.89
C ILE A 167 38.95 7.65 38.59
N LEU A 168 38.18 7.46 37.53
CA LEU A 168 38.65 7.22 36.17
C LEU A 168 38.99 8.56 35.48
N GLU A 169 40.26 8.95 35.50
CA GLU A 169 40.71 10.26 35.02
C GLU A 169 41.80 10.21 33.93
N ILE A 170 42.31 9.01 33.60
CA ILE A 170 43.38 8.80 32.62
C ILE A 170 42.84 7.97 31.45
N TYR A 171 43.20 8.32 30.23
CA TYR A 171 42.91 7.54 29.02
C TYR A 171 44.21 6.96 28.47
N CYS A 172 44.23 5.65 28.22
CA CYS A 172 45.31 4.99 27.51
C CYS A 172 45.01 4.93 26.02
N ARG A 173 45.88 5.53 25.19
CA ARG A 173 45.73 5.54 23.73
C ARG A 173 46.06 4.20 23.09
N VAL A 174 46.93 3.41 23.73
CA VAL A 174 47.35 2.09 23.26
C VAL A 174 46.22 1.07 23.42
N ASP A 175 45.64 0.99 24.62
CA ASP A 175 44.59 0.01 24.93
C ASP A 175 43.18 0.53 24.70
N SER A 176 43.05 1.81 24.34
CA SER A 176 41.76 2.49 24.16
C SER A 176 40.83 2.39 25.37
N SER A 177 41.39 2.41 26.57
CA SER A 177 40.68 2.20 27.84
C SER A 177 40.82 3.40 28.79
N ILE A 178 39.89 3.52 29.73
CA ILE A 178 39.90 4.53 30.78
C ILE A 178 40.43 3.90 32.07
N LEU A 179 41.35 4.60 32.73
CA LEU A 179 42.13 4.12 33.86
C LEU A 179 41.96 5.04 35.07
N CYS A 180 42.00 4.45 36.27
CA CYS A 180 42.31 5.18 37.49
C CYS A 180 43.82 5.18 37.77
N SER A 181 44.24 5.86 38.82
CA SER A 181 45.64 5.90 39.27
C SER A 181 46.25 4.53 39.53
N GLU A 182 45.50 3.60 40.14
CA GLU A 182 45.97 2.23 40.42
C GLU A 182 46.06 1.36 39.16
N CYS A 183 45.11 1.49 38.22
CA CYS A 183 45.22 0.82 36.92
C CYS A 183 46.46 1.32 36.16
N TYR A 184 46.72 2.62 36.19
CA TYR A 184 47.88 3.20 35.54
C TYR A 184 49.19 2.62 36.10
N SER A 185 49.33 2.56 37.42
CA SER A 185 50.56 2.08 38.06
C SER A 185 50.78 0.57 37.94
N ALA A 186 49.72 -0.22 37.86
CA ALA A 186 49.82 -1.68 37.73
C ALA A 186 50.28 -2.10 36.33
N ASP A 187 49.55 -1.69 35.29
CA ASP A 187 49.65 -2.32 33.97
C ASP A 187 49.99 -1.34 32.82
N HIS A 188 49.93 -0.02 33.05
CA HIS A 188 49.99 0.98 31.96
C HIS A 188 51.09 2.04 32.12
N LEU A 189 52.07 1.82 33.02
CA LEU A 189 53.12 2.80 33.34
C LEU A 189 53.93 3.26 32.11
N ASN A 190 54.08 2.38 31.11
CA ASN A 190 54.86 2.63 29.89
C ASN A 190 53.98 2.89 28.65
N HIS A 191 52.66 2.99 28.81
CA HIS A 191 51.77 3.25 27.69
C HIS A 191 51.62 4.76 27.45
N ASP A 192 51.28 5.13 26.21
CA ASP A 192 50.90 6.50 25.90
C ASP A 192 49.55 6.83 26.55
N THR A 193 49.60 7.64 27.60
CA THR A 193 48.44 8.01 28.41
C THR A 193 48.25 9.51 28.49
N VAL A 194 46.99 9.94 28.55
CA VAL A 194 46.60 11.35 28.65
C VAL A 194 45.46 11.52 29.63
N LYS A 195 45.34 12.70 30.25
CA LYS A 195 44.17 13.02 31.09
C LYS A 195 42.91 13.14 30.24
N ILE A 196 41.78 12.68 30.77
CA ILE A 196 40.49 12.66 30.07
C ILE A 196 40.08 14.04 29.49
N PRO A 197 40.17 15.16 30.23
CA PRO A 197 39.80 16.48 29.69
C PRO A 197 40.55 16.87 28.41
N ALA A 198 41.79 16.42 28.24
CA ALA A 198 42.61 16.75 27.07
C ALA A 198 42.16 16.04 25.78
N ILE A 199 41.49 14.88 25.89
CA ILE A 199 41.03 14.08 24.73
C ILE A 199 39.50 14.09 24.56
N ALA A 200 38.75 14.50 25.59
CA ALA A 200 37.29 14.53 25.57
C ALA A 200 36.73 15.35 24.40
N ALA A 201 37.34 16.50 24.07
CA ALA A 201 36.91 17.32 22.92
C ALA A 201 37.06 16.58 21.59
N THR A 202 38.19 15.90 21.38
CA THR A 202 38.43 15.09 20.17
C THR A 202 37.44 13.92 20.08
N LYS A 203 37.22 13.20 21.18
CA LYS A 203 36.27 12.07 21.21
C LYS A 203 34.81 12.51 21.00
N ARG A 204 34.42 13.69 21.50
CA ARG A 204 33.12 14.30 21.18
C ARG A 204 32.98 14.61 19.70
N GLN A 205 34.03 15.14 19.06
CA GLN A 205 34.01 15.40 17.63
C GLN A 205 33.92 14.10 16.80
N GLU A 206 34.62 13.04 17.21
CA GLU A 206 34.49 11.71 16.59
C GLU A 206 33.05 11.18 16.69
N LEU A 207 32.42 11.31 17.87
CA LEU A 207 31.03 10.92 18.08
C LEU A 207 30.06 11.74 17.21
N GLU A 208 30.27 13.05 17.10
CA GLU A 208 29.47 13.93 16.23
C GLU A 208 29.52 13.46 14.77
N ASN A 209 30.70 13.06 14.28
CA ASN A 209 30.84 12.54 12.93
C ASN A 209 30.05 11.22 12.72
N VAL A 210 30.05 10.34 13.73
CA VAL A 210 29.27 9.09 13.70
C VAL A 210 27.78 9.39 13.71
N LEU A 211 27.33 10.34 14.55
CA LEU A 211 25.93 10.77 14.61
C LEU A 211 25.47 11.37 13.28
N GLN A 212 26.28 12.24 12.67
CA GLN A 212 25.98 12.82 11.36
C GLN A 212 25.90 11.77 10.25
N HIS A 213 26.84 10.81 10.24
CA HIS A 213 26.81 9.71 9.27
C HIS A 213 25.59 8.80 9.48
N GLY A 214 25.25 8.50 10.74
CA GLY A 214 24.05 7.77 11.11
C GLY A 214 22.77 8.46 10.62
N GLN A 215 22.66 9.77 10.85
CA GLN A 215 21.52 10.56 10.39
C GLN A 215 21.39 10.55 8.86
N ASN A 216 22.50 10.72 8.13
CA ASN A 216 22.50 10.63 6.66
C ASN A 216 22.06 9.24 6.17
N ARG A 217 22.47 8.18 6.88
CA ARG A 217 22.07 6.80 6.57
C ARG A 217 20.57 6.59 6.79
N ILE A 218 20.02 7.11 7.89
CA ILE A 218 18.57 7.07 8.18
C ILE A 218 17.80 7.77 7.06
N SER A 219 18.17 9.00 6.69
CA SER A 219 17.49 9.73 5.61
C SER A 219 17.59 9.05 4.25
N THR A 220 18.72 8.38 3.96
CA THR A 220 18.86 7.59 2.73
C THR A 220 17.92 6.37 2.71
N LEU A 221 17.77 5.70 3.86
CA LEU A 221 16.84 4.58 4.00
C LEU A 221 15.38 5.04 3.87
N GLU A 222 15.01 6.16 4.49
CA GLU A 222 13.68 6.77 4.36
C GLU A 222 13.33 7.07 2.90
N ASN A 223 14.24 7.71 2.15
CA ASN A 223 14.06 7.98 0.72
C ASN A 223 13.92 6.70 -0.11
N SER A 224 14.67 5.66 0.23
CA SER A 224 14.61 4.36 -0.46
C SER A 224 13.29 3.63 -0.20
N ILE A 225 12.78 3.70 1.04
CA ILE A 225 11.46 3.20 1.41
C ILE A 225 10.37 3.94 0.62
N GLN A 226 10.41 5.27 0.61
CA GLN A 226 9.44 6.09 -0.13
C GLN A 226 9.46 5.77 -1.64
N SER A 227 10.65 5.66 -2.24
CA SER A 227 10.79 5.31 -3.67
C SER A 227 10.23 3.93 -3.97
N SER A 228 10.43 2.96 -3.07
CA SER A 228 9.90 1.60 -3.22
C SER A 228 8.37 1.57 -3.11
N LEU A 229 7.78 2.37 -2.20
CA LEU A 229 6.34 2.53 -2.08
C LEU A 229 5.73 3.16 -3.34
N GLN A 230 6.37 4.18 -3.91
CA GLN A 230 5.94 4.79 -5.16
C GLN A 230 6.00 3.81 -6.33
N ASN A 231 7.07 3.02 -6.44
CA ASN A 231 7.19 1.99 -7.47
C ASN A 231 6.13 0.89 -7.34
N LYS A 232 5.84 0.47 -6.10
CA LYS A 232 4.75 -0.48 -5.83
C LYS A 232 3.41 0.07 -6.32
N GLN A 233 3.07 1.31 -5.95
CA GLN A 233 1.81 1.93 -6.35
C GLN A 233 1.72 2.14 -7.88
N ALA A 234 2.81 2.57 -8.51
CA ALA A 234 2.86 2.70 -9.97
C ALA A 234 2.67 1.36 -10.68
N PHE A 235 3.26 0.28 -10.15
CA PHE A 235 3.06 -1.07 -10.66
C PHE A 235 1.61 -1.54 -10.50
N GLU A 236 0.99 -1.31 -9.34
CA GLU A 236 -0.43 -1.63 -9.11
C GLU A 236 -1.35 -0.91 -10.11
N LEU A 237 -1.10 0.38 -10.38
CA LEU A 237 -1.84 1.12 -11.41
C LEU A 237 -1.60 0.56 -12.81
N HIS A 238 -0.36 0.22 -13.16
CA HIS A 238 -0.03 -0.36 -14.46
C HIS A 238 -0.73 -1.72 -14.67
N VAL A 239 -0.88 -2.53 -13.63
CA VAL A 239 -1.65 -3.78 -13.68
C VAL A 239 -3.11 -3.51 -14.01
N ILE A 240 -3.72 -2.48 -13.40
CA ILE A 240 -5.10 -2.08 -13.68
C ILE A 240 -5.23 -1.62 -15.15
N ASP A 241 -4.35 -0.75 -15.61
CA ASP A 241 -4.37 -0.23 -16.99
C ASP A 241 -4.21 -1.36 -18.02
N THR A 242 -3.25 -2.25 -17.82
CA THR A 242 -3.01 -3.40 -18.71
C THR A 242 -4.22 -4.34 -18.72
N THR A 243 -4.87 -4.54 -17.57
CA THR A 243 -6.08 -5.38 -17.47
C THR A 243 -7.26 -4.74 -18.22
N ASN A 244 -7.40 -3.43 -18.14
CA ASN A 244 -8.43 -2.68 -18.87
C ASN A 244 -8.20 -2.72 -20.37
N GLU A 245 -6.95 -2.52 -20.82
CA GLU A 245 -6.57 -2.65 -22.24
C GLU A 245 -6.87 -4.05 -22.76
N LEU A 246 -6.41 -5.09 -22.06
CA LEU A 246 -6.70 -6.48 -22.41
C LEU A 246 -8.21 -6.74 -22.50
N THR A 247 -8.98 -6.30 -21.50
CA THR A 247 -10.42 -6.49 -21.45
C THR A 247 -11.12 -5.79 -22.61
N ASN A 248 -10.70 -4.57 -22.94
CA ASN A 248 -11.25 -3.81 -24.06
C ASN A 248 -10.97 -4.50 -25.40
N ASP A 249 -9.73 -4.93 -25.64
CA ASP A 249 -9.34 -5.61 -26.88
C ASP A 249 -10.07 -6.95 -27.06
N MET A 250 -10.23 -7.71 -25.97
CA MET A 250 -11.02 -8.95 -25.98
C MET A 250 -12.49 -8.67 -26.29
N ASN A 251 -13.08 -7.63 -25.69
CA ASN A 251 -14.47 -7.27 -25.93
C ASN A 251 -14.71 -6.81 -27.38
N ILE A 252 -13.80 -6.05 -27.97
CA ILE A 252 -13.87 -5.65 -29.39
C ILE A 252 -13.87 -6.90 -30.28
N THR A 253 -12.98 -7.85 -30.01
CA THR A 253 -12.87 -9.10 -30.78
C THR A 253 -14.14 -9.95 -30.66
N ILE A 254 -14.66 -10.11 -29.44
CA ILE A 254 -15.92 -10.82 -29.18
C ILE A 254 -17.08 -10.15 -29.93
N GLN A 255 -17.13 -8.82 -29.93
CA GLN A 255 -18.19 -8.08 -30.62
C GLN A 255 -18.12 -8.27 -32.14
N ALA A 256 -16.93 -8.19 -32.75
CA ALA A 256 -16.76 -8.44 -34.18
C ALA A 256 -17.23 -9.85 -34.58
N ILE A 257 -16.97 -10.86 -33.75
CA ILE A 257 -17.47 -12.24 -33.98
C ILE A 257 -19.01 -12.28 -33.91
N ARG A 258 -19.62 -11.61 -32.91
CA ARG A 258 -21.08 -11.54 -32.77
C ARG A 258 -21.75 -10.81 -33.93
N ASP A 259 -21.14 -9.74 -34.41
CA ASP A 259 -21.64 -8.98 -35.56
C ASP A 259 -21.61 -9.84 -36.81
N LYS A 260 -20.51 -10.57 -37.06
CA LYS A 260 -20.40 -11.48 -38.20
C LYS A 260 -21.38 -12.65 -38.11
N TYR A 261 -21.57 -13.23 -36.94
CA TYR A 261 -22.59 -14.25 -36.69
C TYR A 261 -23.98 -13.73 -37.07
N THR A 262 -24.33 -12.53 -36.61
CA THR A 262 -25.64 -11.91 -36.87
C THR A 262 -25.82 -11.61 -38.36
N GLU A 263 -24.78 -11.15 -39.04
CA GLU A 263 -24.77 -10.92 -40.49
C GLU A 263 -25.08 -12.21 -41.27
N LEU A 264 -24.39 -13.31 -40.95
CA LEU A 264 -24.58 -14.61 -41.63
C LEU A 264 -26.01 -15.14 -41.44
N ILE A 265 -26.55 -15.08 -40.22
CA ILE A 265 -27.94 -15.49 -39.95
C ILE A 265 -28.93 -14.63 -40.73
N ASN A 266 -28.74 -13.31 -40.71
CA ASN A 266 -29.61 -12.38 -41.45
C ASN A 266 -29.59 -12.64 -42.96
N MET A 267 -28.45 -13.04 -43.53
CA MET A 267 -28.38 -13.41 -44.95
C MET A 267 -29.21 -14.66 -45.27
N VAL A 268 -29.12 -15.69 -44.43
CA VAL A 268 -29.93 -16.91 -44.56
C VAL A 268 -31.43 -16.59 -44.44
N GLU A 269 -31.81 -15.78 -43.45
CA GLU A 269 -33.20 -15.38 -43.24
C GLU A 269 -33.75 -14.54 -44.41
N LYS A 270 -32.97 -13.58 -44.93
CA LYS A 270 -33.34 -12.79 -46.10
C LYS A 270 -33.53 -13.66 -47.33
N SER A 271 -32.62 -14.61 -47.59
CA SER A 271 -32.76 -15.59 -48.68
C SER A 271 -34.06 -16.40 -48.54
N LYS A 272 -34.33 -16.92 -47.33
CA LYS A 272 -35.57 -17.63 -47.01
C LYS A 272 -36.81 -16.78 -47.31
N GLN A 273 -36.83 -15.53 -46.86
CA GLN A 273 -37.97 -14.61 -47.08
C GLN A 273 -38.18 -14.31 -48.56
N GLN A 274 -37.09 -14.05 -49.31
CA GLN A 274 -37.16 -13.80 -50.74
C GLN A 274 -37.71 -15.02 -51.49
N ARG A 275 -37.20 -16.22 -51.18
CA ARG A 275 -37.67 -17.46 -51.80
C ARG A 275 -39.12 -17.76 -51.43
N ALA A 276 -39.51 -17.55 -50.18
CA ALA A 276 -40.90 -17.68 -49.77
C ALA A 276 -41.81 -16.80 -50.62
N LYS A 277 -41.46 -15.51 -50.82
CA LYS A 277 -42.26 -14.61 -51.69
C LYS A 277 -42.38 -15.14 -53.13
N GLN A 278 -41.30 -15.67 -53.70
CA GLN A 278 -41.30 -16.27 -55.03
C GLN A 278 -42.25 -17.49 -55.09
N TYR A 279 -42.16 -18.40 -54.13
CA TYR A 279 -43.06 -19.56 -54.07
C TYR A 279 -44.52 -19.16 -53.87
N HIS A 280 -44.83 -18.18 -53.01
CA HIS A 280 -46.20 -17.70 -52.84
C HIS A 280 -46.76 -17.11 -54.15
N ALA A 281 -45.96 -16.36 -54.91
CA ALA A 281 -46.39 -15.84 -56.20
C ALA A 281 -46.64 -16.96 -57.22
N HIS A 282 -45.74 -17.96 -57.27
CA HIS A 282 -45.87 -19.09 -58.15
C HIS A 282 -47.11 -19.96 -57.82
N ILE A 283 -47.32 -20.29 -56.54
CA ILE A 283 -48.50 -21.04 -56.07
C ILE A 283 -49.79 -20.30 -56.44
N ARG A 284 -49.88 -18.99 -56.19
CA ARG A 284 -51.06 -18.19 -56.58
C ARG A 284 -51.33 -18.25 -58.08
N ASN A 285 -50.30 -18.21 -58.91
CA ASN A 285 -50.46 -18.33 -60.36
C ASN A 285 -51.00 -19.72 -60.73
N LEU A 286 -50.44 -20.79 -60.15
CA LEU A 286 -50.93 -22.16 -60.37
C LEU A 286 -52.39 -22.34 -59.91
N GLU A 287 -52.76 -21.80 -58.75
CA GLU A 287 -54.14 -21.82 -58.24
C GLU A 287 -55.11 -21.06 -59.14
N HIS A 288 -54.69 -19.91 -59.68
CA HIS A 288 -55.47 -19.14 -60.65
C HIS A 288 -55.72 -19.93 -61.94
N TRP A 289 -54.68 -20.53 -62.52
CA TRP A 289 -54.81 -21.37 -63.71
C TRP A 289 -55.70 -22.58 -63.46
N LYS A 290 -55.51 -23.27 -62.32
CA LYS A 290 -56.37 -24.38 -61.90
C LYS A 290 -57.84 -23.95 -61.78
N THR A 291 -58.13 -22.83 -61.12
CA THR A 291 -59.50 -22.35 -60.94
C THR A 291 -60.16 -21.97 -62.27
N THR A 292 -59.39 -21.33 -63.17
CA THR A 292 -59.83 -21.00 -64.53
C THR A 292 -60.13 -22.27 -65.33
N ALA A 293 -59.22 -23.24 -65.30
CA ALA A 293 -59.37 -24.54 -65.93
C ALA A 293 -60.61 -25.30 -65.42
N GLU A 294 -60.79 -25.37 -64.10
CA GLU A 294 -61.98 -25.99 -63.48
C GLU A 294 -63.28 -25.31 -63.90
N SER A 295 -63.30 -23.97 -63.99
CA SER A 295 -64.47 -23.20 -64.44
C SER A 295 -64.82 -23.49 -65.90
N GLN A 296 -63.82 -23.49 -66.77
CA GLN A 296 -63.99 -23.83 -68.19
C GLN A 296 -64.52 -25.27 -68.34
N MET A 297 -63.98 -26.23 -67.59
CA MET A 297 -64.45 -27.62 -67.62
C MET A 297 -65.89 -27.78 -67.12
N ARG A 298 -66.30 -27.04 -66.07
CA ARG A 298 -67.70 -27.04 -65.61
C ARG A 298 -68.64 -26.57 -66.71
N HIS A 299 -68.29 -25.50 -67.40
CA HIS A 299 -69.11 -24.96 -68.49
C HIS A 299 -69.19 -25.92 -69.69
N LEU A 300 -68.06 -26.51 -70.10
CA LEU A 300 -68.04 -27.50 -71.19
C LEU A 300 -68.85 -28.75 -70.83
N ARG A 301 -68.80 -29.22 -69.57
CA ARG A 301 -69.66 -30.33 -69.11
C ARG A 301 -71.14 -29.98 -69.20
N MET A 302 -71.53 -28.76 -68.83
CA MET A 302 -72.92 -28.30 -68.92
C MET A 302 -73.42 -28.30 -70.38
N ILE A 303 -72.63 -27.73 -71.31
CA ILE A 303 -72.96 -27.75 -72.74
C ILE A 303 -73.02 -29.19 -73.27
N HIS A 304 -72.07 -30.05 -72.89
CA HIS A 304 -72.05 -31.44 -73.34
C HIS A 304 -73.27 -32.24 -72.85
N GLN A 305 -73.72 -32.03 -71.61
CA GLN A 305 -74.81 -32.80 -71.01
C GLN A 305 -76.20 -32.27 -71.35
N HIS A 306 -76.34 -30.95 -71.57
CA HIS A 306 -77.64 -30.28 -71.65
C HIS A 306 -77.77 -29.28 -72.81
N GLY A 307 -76.69 -29.01 -73.55
CA GLY A 307 -76.70 -28.07 -74.67
C GLY A 307 -77.44 -28.62 -75.88
N HIS A 308 -78.02 -27.73 -76.69
CA HIS A 308 -78.68 -28.10 -77.94
C HIS A 308 -77.64 -28.43 -79.02
N ASP A 309 -77.91 -29.41 -79.89
CA ASP A 309 -76.95 -29.87 -80.92
C ASP A 309 -76.41 -28.71 -81.79
N THR A 310 -77.27 -27.76 -82.16
CA THR A 310 -76.89 -26.56 -82.92
C THR A 310 -75.87 -25.66 -82.18
N GLU A 311 -75.98 -25.50 -80.86
CA GLU A 311 -75.06 -24.73 -80.03
C GLU A 311 -73.73 -25.48 -79.85
N LEU A 312 -73.79 -26.81 -79.72
CA LEU A 312 -72.60 -27.65 -79.65
C LEU A 312 -71.81 -27.61 -80.97
N VAL A 313 -72.49 -27.66 -82.11
CA VAL A 313 -71.85 -27.56 -83.44
C VAL A 313 -71.28 -26.16 -83.68
N SER A 314 -71.97 -25.09 -83.27
CA SER A 314 -71.46 -23.72 -83.45
C SER A 314 -70.22 -23.45 -82.60
N MET A 315 -70.12 -24.07 -81.41
CA MET A 315 -68.98 -23.92 -80.49
C MET A 315 -67.84 -24.91 -80.73
N ALA A 316 -68.01 -25.91 -81.60
CA ALA A 316 -67.03 -26.99 -81.80
C ALA A 316 -65.62 -26.47 -82.17
N THR A 317 -65.54 -25.37 -82.93
CA THR A 317 -64.26 -24.74 -83.31
C THR A 317 -63.56 -24.13 -82.09
N ASP A 318 -64.30 -23.41 -81.24
CA ASP A 318 -63.75 -22.78 -80.03
C ASP A 318 -63.32 -23.81 -78.99
N ILE A 319 -64.06 -24.93 -78.88
CA ILE A 319 -63.71 -26.06 -78.00
C ILE A 319 -62.40 -26.71 -78.47
N ASN A 320 -62.24 -26.93 -79.78
CA ASN A 320 -61.01 -27.51 -80.34
C ASN A 320 -59.80 -26.58 -80.21
N LEU A 321 -59.99 -25.25 -80.30
CA LEU A 321 -58.93 -24.28 -80.05
C LEU A 321 -58.48 -24.33 -78.59
N LYS A 322 -59.41 -24.34 -77.63
CA LYS A 322 -59.08 -24.46 -76.19
C LYS A 322 -58.37 -25.78 -75.87
N LEU A 323 -58.76 -26.89 -76.50
CA LEU A 323 -58.09 -28.17 -76.28
C LEU A 323 -56.60 -28.11 -76.65
N LYS A 324 -56.24 -27.37 -77.71
CA LYS A 324 -54.83 -27.16 -78.09
C LYS A 324 -54.08 -26.35 -77.04
N ASP A 325 -54.69 -25.29 -76.52
CA ASP A 325 -54.09 -24.45 -75.47
C ASP A 325 -53.79 -25.25 -74.19
N TRP A 326 -54.65 -26.22 -73.85
CA TRP A 326 -54.47 -27.09 -72.68
C TRP A 326 -53.37 -28.14 -72.87
N THR A 327 -53.07 -28.49 -74.12
CA THR A 327 -51.97 -29.42 -74.45
C THR A 327 -50.63 -28.72 -74.62
N ASP A 328 -50.56 -27.39 -74.48
CA ASP A 328 -49.33 -26.62 -74.58
C ASP A 328 -48.47 -26.78 -73.30
N PRO A 329 -47.28 -27.39 -73.38
CA PRO A 329 -46.40 -27.62 -72.24
C PRO A 329 -45.87 -26.33 -71.60
N VAL A 330 -45.97 -25.17 -72.27
CA VAL A 330 -45.53 -23.87 -71.72
C VAL A 330 -46.39 -23.44 -70.53
N GLN A 331 -47.66 -23.84 -70.45
CA GLN A 331 -48.54 -23.51 -69.33
C GLN A 331 -48.34 -24.43 -68.11
N THR A 332 -47.64 -25.56 -68.27
CA THR A 332 -47.43 -26.56 -67.21
C THR A 332 -46.01 -26.57 -66.64
N ASN A 333 -45.21 -25.52 -66.86
CA ASN A 333 -43.84 -25.49 -66.36
C ASN A 333 -43.83 -25.41 -64.81
N LEU A 334 -43.79 -26.58 -64.19
CA LEU A 334 -43.97 -26.87 -62.76
C LEU A 334 -42.66 -26.86 -61.98
N ASP A 335 -41.52 -26.78 -62.67
CA ASP A 335 -40.22 -27.00 -62.03
C ASP A 335 -39.55 -25.67 -61.66
N MET A 336 -39.81 -25.24 -60.42
CA MET A 336 -38.88 -24.39 -59.68
C MET A 336 -37.86 -25.28 -58.97
N GLU A 337 -36.63 -25.38 -59.50
CA GLU A 337 -35.52 -26.06 -58.80
C GLU A 337 -35.27 -25.43 -57.41
N CYS A 338 -34.88 -26.24 -56.43
CA CYS A 338 -34.56 -25.77 -55.08
C CYS A 338 -33.07 -25.42 -54.98
N ASP A 339 -32.76 -24.14 -54.79
CA ASP A 339 -31.39 -23.70 -54.49
C ASP A 339 -30.96 -24.28 -53.14
N LYS A 340 -29.90 -25.10 -53.13
CA LYS A 340 -29.35 -25.66 -51.90
C LYS A 340 -28.50 -24.61 -51.20
N LEU A 341 -28.95 -24.13 -50.03
CA LEU A 341 -28.11 -23.32 -49.15
C LEU A 341 -27.05 -24.22 -48.49
N LYS A 342 -25.78 -23.80 -48.56
CA LYS A 342 -24.66 -24.48 -47.92
C LYS A 342 -23.83 -23.46 -47.14
N PHE A 343 -23.52 -23.78 -45.89
CA PHE A 343 -22.50 -23.08 -45.12
C PHE A 343 -21.16 -23.79 -45.32
N ASP A 344 -20.10 -23.04 -45.63
CA ASP A 344 -18.74 -23.56 -45.76
C ASP A 344 -17.91 -23.13 -44.53
N PRO A 345 -17.54 -24.06 -43.63
CA PRO A 345 -16.76 -23.72 -42.43
C PRO A 345 -15.27 -23.51 -42.72
N SER A 346 -14.79 -23.79 -43.93
CA SER A 346 -13.36 -23.80 -44.28
C SER A 346 -12.69 -22.41 -44.23
N GLU A 347 -13.46 -21.33 -44.11
CA GLU A 347 -12.96 -19.96 -43.99
C GLU A 347 -12.68 -19.52 -42.53
N ILE A 348 -13.04 -20.33 -41.54
CA ILE A 348 -12.73 -20.08 -40.12
C ILE A 348 -11.32 -20.61 -39.83
N CYS A 349 -10.32 -19.76 -39.96
CA CYS A 349 -8.92 -20.12 -39.71
C CYS A 349 -8.54 -19.86 -38.24
N GLU A 350 -8.15 -20.90 -37.50
CA GLU A 350 -7.64 -20.81 -36.12
C GLU A 350 -6.45 -19.84 -35.99
N ASP A 351 -5.62 -19.74 -37.04
CA ASP A 351 -4.39 -18.92 -37.06
C ASP A 351 -4.62 -17.41 -37.26
N LYS A 352 -5.87 -16.95 -37.44
CA LYS A 352 -6.19 -15.52 -37.67
C LYS A 352 -6.57 -14.75 -36.40
N VAL A 353 -6.82 -15.42 -35.27
CA VAL A 353 -7.10 -14.74 -34.00
C VAL A 353 -5.80 -14.60 -33.21
N ILE A 354 -5.07 -13.51 -33.49
CA ILE A 354 -3.84 -13.19 -32.76
C ILE A 354 -4.24 -12.52 -31.44
N PHE A 355 -4.16 -13.25 -30.33
CA PHE A 355 -4.23 -12.67 -29.00
C PHE A 355 -2.92 -11.91 -28.69
N GLY A 356 -3.02 -10.69 -28.16
CA GLY A 356 -1.86 -9.95 -27.67
C GLY A 356 -1.07 -10.75 -26.62
N LYS A 357 0.22 -10.43 -26.45
CA LYS A 357 1.08 -11.08 -25.45
C LYS A 357 1.25 -10.16 -24.24
N VAL A 358 1.09 -10.71 -23.04
CA VAL A 358 1.42 -10.03 -21.78
C VAL A 358 2.85 -10.44 -21.41
N ASP A 359 3.78 -9.48 -21.48
CA ASP A 359 5.17 -9.68 -21.10
C ASP A 359 5.42 -9.09 -19.71
N ILE A 360 5.90 -9.93 -18.77
CA ILE A 360 6.27 -9.50 -17.42
C ILE A 360 7.79 -9.33 -17.38
N GLY A 361 8.27 -8.11 -17.60
CA GLY A 361 9.70 -7.76 -17.53
C GLY A 361 9.92 -6.24 -17.50
N ASN A 362 11.10 -5.80 -17.06
CA ASN A 362 11.49 -4.38 -17.01
C ASN A 362 11.47 -3.76 -18.42
N MET A 363 10.34 -3.15 -18.81
CA MET A 363 10.20 -2.54 -20.13
C MET A 363 10.58 -1.07 -20.12
N ALA A 364 11.70 -0.76 -20.76
CA ALA A 364 11.90 0.56 -21.34
C ALA A 364 10.81 0.81 -22.40
N ARG A 365 10.16 1.96 -22.31
CA ARG A 365 9.04 2.42 -23.17
C ARG A 365 9.24 2.01 -24.63
N ARG A 366 8.38 1.12 -25.15
CA ARG A 366 8.24 0.92 -26.60
C ARG A 366 7.05 1.69 -27.11
N SER A 367 7.31 2.62 -28.03
CA SER A 367 6.27 3.32 -28.79
C SER A 367 5.52 2.35 -29.72
N PRO A 368 4.21 2.53 -29.94
CA PRO A 368 3.45 1.67 -30.84
C PRO A 368 3.81 2.01 -32.29
N LYS A 369 4.57 1.15 -32.95
CA LYS A 369 4.67 1.14 -34.42
C LYS A 369 3.53 0.29 -34.96
N ILE A 370 2.43 0.96 -35.33
CA ILE A 370 1.44 0.37 -36.24
C ILE A 370 2.11 0.33 -37.62
N GLN A 371 2.48 -0.86 -38.10
CA GLN A 371 2.79 -1.05 -39.52
C GLN A 371 1.49 -1.41 -40.26
N PRO A 372 1.18 -0.77 -41.40
CA PRO A 372 0.05 -1.18 -42.23
C PRO A 372 0.39 -2.52 -42.88
N ARG A 373 -0.40 -3.57 -42.62
CA ARG A 373 -0.24 -4.85 -43.32
C ARG A 373 -0.91 -4.80 -44.68
N GLU A 374 -0.11 -5.19 -45.67
CA GLU A 374 -0.38 -5.20 -47.10
C GLU A 374 -1.65 -5.98 -47.47
N LEU A 375 -2.43 -5.39 -48.37
CA LEU A 375 -3.51 -6.02 -49.12
C LEU A 375 -2.90 -7.13 -49.98
N ILE A 376 -3.18 -8.40 -49.65
CA ILE A 376 -2.88 -9.52 -50.53
C ILE A 376 -4.06 -9.65 -51.51
N GLU A 377 -3.79 -9.33 -52.78
CA GLU A 377 -4.71 -9.50 -53.91
C GLU A 377 -5.17 -10.96 -54.09
N PRO A 378 -6.42 -11.20 -54.55
CA PRO A 378 -6.90 -12.54 -54.79
C PRO A 378 -6.30 -13.12 -56.08
N LYS A 379 -5.61 -14.26 -55.96
CA LYS A 379 -5.26 -15.10 -57.12
C LYS A 379 -6.54 -15.71 -57.68
N ILE A 380 -6.93 -15.23 -58.86
CA ILE A 380 -7.90 -15.88 -59.74
C ILE A 380 -7.29 -17.19 -60.27
N ARG A 381 -7.98 -18.30 -60.06
CA ARG A 381 -7.90 -19.47 -60.95
C ARG A 381 -9.27 -20.13 -61.06
#